data_AF-A0A1F7HEA9-F1
#
_entry.id   AF-A0A1F7HEA9-F1
#
_cell.length_a   1.000
_cell.length_b   1.000
_cell.length_c   1.000
_cell.angle_alpha   90.00
_cell.angle_beta   90.00
_cell.angle_gamma   90.00
#
_symmetry.space_group_name_H-M   'P 1'
#
loop_
_entity.id
_entity.type
_entity.pdbx_description
1 polymer ?
#
loop_
_entity_poly.entity_id
_entity_poly.type
_entity_poly.pdbx_seq_one_letter_code
_entity_poly.pdbx_strand_id
1 'polypeptide(L)'
;MHKKTVLFILLCILSITAGAAIGLLDLFGFIDGRHTLSLSFFIISFLSIYAITIVVFLLNFAEKQRNHSFFILAGSFFAMTFFLMNLDILLTLLTSVFYLIFLYYSFEESHKRSRMFVKFLPREIFFPVMKKSFLYIMIVLSLIAFVQSKKLISENSLFSPSFVRILIRPTVMTINKQLGAQLQSQLGNRFKQTIGTQEREKIVRFVLAESIEAMGEGQTRQVFGFRPDTIPIDKTIVYENGDIDVAPVAETMLPSITEKLNQQVQKYALIAPFAIALLAFLIIQTFILPFQLFEGFIALILFKILISSGFIKISKETIEIEKIAL
;
A
#
# COMPACT_ATOMS: atom_id res chain seq x y z
N MET A 1 -7.06 -26.62 -30.97
CA MET A 1 -7.49 -27.11 -29.64
C MET A 1 -6.41 -27.02 -28.57
N HIS A 2 -5.20 -27.56 -28.74
CA HIS A 2 -4.17 -27.58 -27.68
C HIS A 2 -3.78 -26.21 -27.11
N LYS A 3 -3.59 -25.18 -27.96
CA LYS A 3 -3.24 -23.81 -27.49
C LYS A 3 -4.27 -23.21 -26.52
N LYS A 4 -5.56 -23.50 -26.75
CA LYS A 4 -6.67 -23.02 -25.91
C LYS A 4 -6.65 -23.67 -24.53
N THR A 5 -6.51 -24.99 -24.49
CA THR A 5 -6.43 -25.74 -23.23
C THR A 5 -5.22 -25.30 -22.42
N VAL A 6 -4.08 -25.07 -23.06
CA VAL A 6 -2.86 -24.56 -22.39
C VAL A 6 -3.10 -23.16 -21.80
N LEU A 7 -3.69 -22.23 -22.55
CA LEU A 7 -4.00 -20.89 -22.03
C LEU A 7 -5.01 -20.94 -20.88
N PHE A 8 -5.99 -21.85 -20.94
CA PHE A 8 -6.96 -22.03 -19.86
C PHE A 8 -6.34 -22.60 -18.59
N ILE A 9 -5.46 -23.61 -18.72
CA ILE A 9 -4.70 -24.16 -17.58
C ILE A 9 -3.84 -23.06 -16.97
N LEU A 10 -3.16 -22.26 -17.80
CA LEU A 10 -2.34 -21.14 -17.34
C LEU A 10 -3.19 -20.09 -16.61
N LEU A 11 -4.39 -19.77 -17.11
CA LEU A 11 -5.33 -18.87 -16.43
C LEU A 11 -5.71 -19.40 -15.04
N CYS A 12 -5.99 -20.69 -14.92
CA CYS A 12 -6.33 -21.31 -13.64
C CYS A 12 -5.15 -21.25 -12.66
N ILE A 13 -3.94 -21.60 -13.10
CA ILE A 13 -2.72 -21.53 -12.29
C ILE A 13 -2.50 -20.10 -11.80
N LEU A 14 -2.58 -19.11 -12.69
CA LEU A 14 -2.40 -17.71 -12.31
C LEU A 14 -3.51 -17.22 -11.36
N SER A 15 -4.74 -17.70 -11.52
CA SER A 15 -5.86 -17.37 -10.63
C SER A 15 -5.64 -17.93 -9.22
N ILE A 16 -5.12 -19.16 -9.10
CA ILE A 16 -4.74 -19.77 -7.82
C ILE A 16 -3.62 -18.95 -7.17
N THR A 17 -2.55 -18.65 -7.92
CA THR A 17 -1.42 -17.86 -7.40
C THR A 17 -1.86 -16.47 -6.96
N ALA A 18 -2.73 -15.80 -7.74
CA ALA A 18 -3.29 -14.51 -7.37
C ALA A 18 -4.15 -14.61 -6.09
N GLY A 19 -5.02 -15.61 -5.99
CA GLY A 19 -5.84 -15.85 -4.79
C GLY A 19 -5.00 -16.08 -3.54
N ALA A 20 -3.94 -16.90 -3.66
CA ALA A 20 -3.02 -17.16 -2.56
C ALA A 20 -2.25 -15.91 -2.12
N ALA A 21 -1.61 -15.23 -3.07
CA ALA A 21 -0.77 -14.06 -2.79
C ALA A 21 -1.58 -12.91 -2.20
N ILE A 22 -2.79 -12.65 -2.74
CA ILE A 22 -3.68 -11.60 -2.21
C ILE A 22 -4.25 -12.02 -0.84
N GLY A 23 -4.61 -13.29 -0.65
CA GLY A 23 -5.16 -13.78 0.61
C GLY A 23 -4.19 -13.71 1.79
N LEU A 24 -2.89 -13.89 1.53
CA LEU A 24 -1.81 -13.78 2.51
C LEU A 24 -1.30 -12.34 2.72
N LEU A 25 -1.86 -11.36 2.00
CA LEU A 25 -1.34 -10.01 2.01
C LEU A 25 -1.73 -9.29 3.30
N ASP A 26 -0.72 -9.01 4.13
CA ASP A 26 -0.85 -8.21 5.35
C ASP A 26 -0.40 -6.77 5.09
N LEU A 27 -1.36 -5.85 4.98
CA LEU A 27 -1.12 -4.43 4.69
C LEU A 27 -0.54 -3.69 5.90
N PHE A 28 -0.87 -4.11 7.12
CA PHE A 28 -0.35 -3.51 8.34
C PHE A 28 1.04 -4.05 8.69
N GLY A 29 1.31 -5.32 8.37
CA GLY A 29 2.66 -5.89 8.38
C GLY A 29 3.65 -5.15 7.45
N PHE A 30 3.14 -4.52 6.39
CA PHE A 30 3.94 -3.62 5.52
C PHE A 30 4.36 -2.33 6.23
N ILE A 31 3.83 -2.01 7.39
CA ILE A 31 4.14 -0.78 8.12
C ILE A 31 4.97 -1.10 9.37
N ASP A 32 4.80 -2.29 9.94
CA ASP A 32 5.39 -2.73 11.21
C ASP A 32 6.77 -3.41 11.13
N GLY A 33 7.43 -3.47 9.97
CA GLY A 33 8.76 -4.10 9.84
C GLY A 33 8.78 -5.44 9.11
N ARG A 34 7.63 -6.08 8.87
CA ARG A 34 7.51 -7.34 8.09
C ARG A 34 7.43 -7.08 6.58
N HIS A 35 8.11 -6.02 6.13
CA HIS A 35 7.97 -5.44 4.80
C HIS A 35 8.29 -6.43 3.67
N THR A 36 9.23 -7.35 3.87
CA THR A 36 9.77 -8.20 2.79
C THR A 36 8.76 -9.21 2.26
N LEU A 37 8.00 -9.86 3.15
CA LEU A 37 7.00 -10.87 2.76
C LEU A 37 5.77 -10.20 2.14
N SER A 38 5.22 -9.17 2.78
CA SER A 38 4.07 -8.44 2.24
C SER A 38 4.38 -7.74 0.92
N LEU A 39 5.58 -7.17 0.75
CA LEU A 39 6.02 -6.59 -0.52
C LEU A 39 6.15 -7.66 -1.62
N SER A 40 6.71 -8.82 -1.28
CA SER A 40 6.81 -9.94 -2.23
C SER A 40 5.43 -10.41 -2.68
N PHE A 41 4.49 -10.58 -1.75
CA PHE A 41 3.11 -10.93 -2.10
C PHE A 41 2.43 -9.85 -2.94
N PHE A 42 2.60 -8.57 -2.60
CA PHE A 42 2.08 -7.47 -3.41
C PHE A 42 2.61 -7.50 -4.85
N ILE A 43 3.93 -7.68 -5.03
CA ILE A 43 4.55 -7.80 -6.37
C ILE A 43 4.03 -9.04 -7.11
N ILE A 44 3.92 -10.19 -6.43
CA ILE A 44 3.40 -11.42 -7.04
C ILE A 44 1.95 -11.24 -7.47
N SER A 45 1.08 -10.67 -6.63
CA SER A 45 -0.31 -10.38 -6.96
C SER A 45 -0.42 -9.48 -8.19
N PHE A 46 0.41 -8.45 -8.23
CA PHE A 46 0.48 -7.49 -9.31
C PHE A 46 0.90 -8.14 -10.65
N LEU A 47 2.01 -8.89 -10.64
CA LEU A 47 2.50 -9.64 -11.80
C LEU A 47 1.49 -10.70 -12.26
N SER A 48 0.84 -11.38 -11.32
CA SER A 48 -0.17 -12.39 -11.62
C SER A 48 -1.35 -11.78 -12.38
N ILE A 49 -1.84 -10.62 -11.94
CA ILE A 49 -2.98 -9.95 -12.58
C ILE A 49 -2.60 -9.40 -13.96
N TYR A 50 -1.37 -8.91 -14.11
CA TYR A 50 -0.83 -8.54 -15.43
C TYR A 50 -0.81 -9.76 -16.36
N ALA A 51 -0.26 -10.89 -15.91
CA ALA A 51 -0.21 -12.13 -16.67
C ALA A 51 -1.62 -12.65 -17.01
N ILE A 52 -2.57 -12.59 -16.07
CA ILE A 52 -3.98 -12.95 -16.32
C ILE A 52 -4.58 -12.10 -17.43
N THR A 53 -4.34 -10.78 -17.43
CA THR A 53 -4.84 -9.88 -18.48
C THR A 53 -4.33 -10.29 -19.86
N ILE A 54 -3.05 -10.66 -19.97
CA ILE A 54 -2.46 -11.17 -21.21
C ILE A 54 -3.09 -12.49 -21.63
N VAL A 55 -3.26 -13.43 -20.69
CA VAL A 55 -3.85 -14.74 -20.99
C VAL A 55 -5.31 -14.59 -21.44
N VAL A 56 -6.09 -13.72 -20.80
CA VAL A 56 -7.46 -13.39 -21.23
C VAL A 56 -7.48 -12.77 -22.62
N PHE A 57 -6.55 -11.86 -22.91
CA PHE A 57 -6.38 -11.29 -24.25
C PHE A 57 -6.06 -12.37 -25.30
N LEU A 58 -5.11 -13.27 -25.03
CA LEU A 58 -4.74 -14.36 -25.94
C LEU A 58 -5.86 -15.39 -26.11
N LEU A 59 -6.62 -15.68 -25.06
CA LEU A 59 -7.81 -16.53 -25.12
C LEU A 59 -8.87 -15.94 -26.06
N ASN A 60 -9.09 -14.63 -25.99
CA ASN A 60 -10.01 -13.93 -26.88
C ASN A 60 -9.59 -13.99 -28.37
N PHE A 61 -8.29 -14.04 -28.66
CA PHE A 61 -7.81 -14.30 -30.03
C PHE A 61 -7.99 -15.76 -30.47
N ALA A 62 -7.90 -16.70 -29.54
CA ALA A 62 -8.06 -18.12 -29.82
C ALA A 62 -9.54 -18.54 -29.99
N GLU A 63 -10.48 -17.70 -29.55
CA GLU A 63 -11.90 -18.04 -29.45
C GLU A 63 -12.80 -17.00 -30.14
N LYS A 64 -13.54 -17.42 -31.18
CA LYS A 64 -14.55 -16.56 -31.84
C LYS A 64 -15.86 -16.43 -31.04
N GLN A 65 -16.08 -17.25 -30.01
CA GLN A 65 -17.31 -17.28 -29.20
C GLN A 65 -17.00 -17.03 -27.71
N ARG A 66 -17.90 -16.32 -27.01
CA ARG A 66 -17.76 -15.99 -25.59
C ARG A 66 -17.96 -17.25 -24.72
N ASN A 67 -16.88 -17.87 -24.23
CA ASN A 67 -16.99 -18.95 -23.24
C ASN A 67 -16.90 -18.43 -21.81
N HIS A 68 -18.06 -18.01 -21.28
CA HIS A 68 -18.24 -17.57 -19.89
C HIS A 68 -17.82 -18.61 -18.84
N SER A 69 -17.92 -19.90 -19.17
CA SER A 69 -17.57 -21.00 -18.27
C SER A 69 -16.11 -21.00 -17.83
N PHE A 70 -15.17 -20.53 -18.67
CA PHE A 70 -13.77 -20.46 -18.29
C PHE A 70 -13.51 -19.44 -17.19
N PHE A 71 -14.19 -18.29 -17.24
CA PHE A 71 -14.05 -17.25 -16.22
C PHE A 71 -14.69 -17.65 -14.90
N ILE A 72 -15.83 -18.34 -14.96
CA ILE A 72 -16.47 -18.88 -13.75
C ILE A 72 -15.54 -19.88 -13.06
N LEU A 73 -14.96 -20.83 -13.81
CA LEU A 73 -14.05 -21.82 -13.21
C LEU A 73 -12.78 -21.18 -12.63
N ALA A 74 -12.16 -20.26 -13.37
CA ALA A 74 -10.99 -19.52 -12.90
C ALA A 74 -11.31 -18.67 -11.65
N GLY A 75 -12.50 -18.06 -11.63
CA GLY A 75 -13.01 -17.31 -10.47
C GLY A 75 -13.24 -18.20 -9.26
N SER A 76 -13.78 -19.40 -9.44
CA SER A 76 -13.94 -20.38 -8.37
C SER A 76 -12.61 -20.82 -7.78
N PHE A 77 -11.59 -21.06 -8.61
CA PHE A 77 -10.24 -21.37 -8.12
C PHE A 77 -9.64 -20.22 -7.33
N PHE A 78 -9.75 -18.98 -7.83
CA PHE A 78 -9.34 -17.79 -7.08
C PHE A 78 -10.04 -17.70 -5.72
N ALA A 79 -11.38 -17.84 -5.70
CA ALA A 79 -12.20 -17.77 -4.51
C ALA A 79 -11.80 -18.81 -3.47
N MET A 80 -11.64 -20.07 -3.91
CA MET A 80 -11.25 -21.18 -3.04
C MET A 80 -9.89 -20.93 -2.40
N THR A 81 -8.89 -20.56 -3.20
CA THR A 81 -7.54 -20.34 -2.68
C THR A 81 -7.47 -19.10 -1.79
N PHE A 82 -8.17 -18.02 -2.14
CA PHE A 82 -8.26 -16.82 -1.32
C PHE A 82 -8.91 -17.13 0.04
N PHE A 83 -10.01 -17.88 0.05
CA PHE A 83 -10.68 -18.30 1.28
C PHE A 83 -9.76 -19.10 2.18
N LEU A 84 -9.03 -20.07 1.63
CA LEU A 84 -8.11 -20.91 2.40
C LEU A 84 -6.99 -20.10 3.07
N MET A 85 -6.53 -19.01 2.45
CA MET A 85 -5.47 -18.17 3.01
C MET A 85 -5.97 -17.11 3.99
N ASN A 86 -7.17 -16.56 3.77
CA ASN A 86 -7.68 -15.44 4.56
C ASN A 86 -8.71 -15.83 5.62
N LEU A 87 -9.45 -16.92 5.40
CA LEU A 87 -10.51 -17.48 6.26
C LEU A 87 -11.72 -16.55 6.54
N ASP A 88 -11.82 -15.39 5.90
CA ASP A 88 -12.98 -14.50 5.99
C ASP A 88 -13.97 -14.74 4.83
N ILE A 89 -15.18 -15.19 5.15
CA ILE A 89 -16.23 -15.53 4.16
C ILE A 89 -16.71 -14.29 3.41
N LEU A 90 -16.96 -13.18 4.11
CA LEU A 90 -17.52 -11.98 3.51
C LEU A 90 -16.51 -11.30 2.59
N LEU A 91 -15.25 -11.22 3.04
CA LEU A 91 -14.17 -10.70 2.23
C LEU A 91 -13.98 -11.57 0.98
N THR A 92 -13.99 -12.90 1.13
CA THR A 92 -13.87 -13.84 0.00
C THR A 92 -14.96 -13.63 -1.04
N LEU A 93 -16.22 -13.49 -0.61
CA LEU A 93 -17.33 -13.25 -1.53
C LEU A 93 -17.15 -11.96 -2.31
N LEU A 94 -16.83 -10.86 -1.61
CA LEU A 94 -16.62 -9.55 -2.25
C LEU A 94 -15.44 -9.58 -3.22
N THR A 95 -14.28 -10.10 -2.80
CA THR A 95 -13.08 -10.16 -3.65
C THR A 95 -13.30 -11.05 -4.86
N SER A 96 -14.02 -12.17 -4.71
CA SER A 96 -14.36 -13.08 -5.82
C SER A 96 -15.31 -12.42 -6.83
N VAL A 97 -16.31 -11.66 -6.37
CA VAL A 97 -17.21 -10.90 -7.26
C VAL A 97 -16.42 -9.88 -8.05
N PHE A 98 -15.58 -9.08 -7.38
CA PHE A 98 -14.74 -8.12 -8.07
C PHE A 98 -13.78 -8.83 -9.04
N TYR A 99 -13.25 -10.02 -8.70
CA TYR A 99 -12.37 -10.80 -9.59
C TYR A 99 -13.06 -11.22 -10.87
N LEU A 100 -14.29 -11.72 -10.76
CA LEU A 100 -15.11 -12.06 -11.91
C LEU A 100 -15.38 -10.81 -12.76
N ILE A 101 -15.76 -9.68 -12.14
CA ILE A 101 -15.94 -8.40 -12.85
C ILE A 101 -14.66 -8.04 -13.63
N PHE A 102 -13.49 -8.20 -13.02
CA PHE A 102 -12.20 -7.97 -13.66
C PHE A 102 -11.96 -8.87 -14.87
N LEU A 103 -12.21 -10.19 -14.77
CA LEU A 103 -12.04 -11.13 -15.88
C LEU A 103 -12.97 -10.77 -17.05
N TYR A 104 -14.25 -10.53 -16.77
CA TYR A 104 -15.24 -10.14 -17.77
C TYR A 104 -14.90 -8.82 -18.44
N TYR A 105 -14.53 -7.82 -17.64
CA TYR A 105 -14.13 -6.51 -18.15
C TYR A 105 -12.89 -6.60 -19.05
N SER A 106 -11.86 -7.34 -18.61
CA SER A 106 -10.63 -7.54 -19.36
C SER A 106 -10.89 -8.20 -20.71
N PHE A 107 -11.81 -9.16 -20.74
CA PHE A 107 -12.23 -9.81 -21.97
C PHE A 107 -12.95 -8.85 -22.92
N GLU A 108 -13.96 -8.11 -22.45
CA GLU A 108 -14.74 -7.20 -23.29
C GLU A 108 -13.91 -6.07 -23.90
N GLU A 109 -13.05 -5.44 -23.10
CA GLU A 109 -12.20 -4.36 -23.60
C GLU A 109 -11.12 -4.86 -24.55
N SER A 110 -10.53 -6.02 -24.25
CA SER A 110 -9.62 -6.69 -25.18
C SER A 110 -10.32 -6.97 -26.51
N HIS A 111 -11.59 -7.40 -26.47
CA HIS A 111 -12.38 -7.73 -27.66
C HIS A 111 -12.76 -6.51 -28.50
N LYS A 112 -13.19 -5.41 -27.87
CA LYS A 112 -13.48 -4.17 -28.60
C LYS A 112 -12.24 -3.62 -29.29
N ARG A 113 -11.11 -3.61 -28.59
CA ARG A 113 -9.83 -3.12 -29.13
C ARG A 113 -9.29 -4.04 -30.20
N SER A 114 -9.47 -5.35 -30.05
CA SER A 114 -9.13 -6.34 -31.06
C SER A 114 -10.02 -6.30 -32.31
N ARG A 115 -10.93 -5.33 -32.47
CA ARG A 115 -11.70 -5.12 -33.70
C ARG A 115 -11.28 -3.85 -34.46
N MET A 116 -10.54 -2.92 -33.85
CA MET A 116 -10.13 -1.65 -34.47
C MET A 116 -8.85 -1.77 -35.34
N PHE A 117 -8.65 -2.91 -35.98
CA PHE A 117 -7.33 -3.48 -36.34
C PHE A 117 -6.58 -2.91 -37.56
N VAL A 118 -6.66 -1.61 -37.86
CA VAL A 118 -5.91 -1.07 -39.01
C VAL A 118 -4.43 -0.76 -38.68
N LYS A 119 -4.03 -0.61 -37.40
CA LYS A 119 -2.62 -0.44 -36.98
C LYS A 119 -2.33 -1.07 -35.61
N PHE A 120 -1.43 -2.05 -35.55
CA PHE A 120 -0.97 -2.66 -34.30
C PHE A 120 0.11 -1.79 -33.62
N LEU A 121 -0.27 -1.08 -32.56
CA LEU A 121 0.66 -0.52 -31.57
C LEU A 121 0.47 -1.28 -30.25
N PRO A 122 1.39 -2.17 -29.86
CA PRO A 122 1.32 -2.96 -28.62
C PRO A 122 0.98 -2.16 -27.36
N ARG A 123 1.46 -0.91 -27.31
CA ARG A 123 1.25 0.02 -26.19
C ARG A 123 -0.21 0.47 -26.06
N GLU A 124 -0.96 0.58 -27.16
CA GLU A 124 -2.31 1.13 -27.12
C GLU A 124 -3.35 0.11 -26.61
N ILE A 125 -3.05 -1.18 -26.68
CA ILE A 125 -3.98 -2.24 -26.30
C ILE A 125 -3.91 -2.52 -24.79
N PHE A 126 -2.71 -2.79 -24.29
CA PHE A 126 -2.54 -3.23 -22.90
C PHE A 126 -2.68 -2.09 -21.88
N PHE A 127 -2.31 -0.86 -22.25
CA PHE A 127 -2.25 0.26 -21.32
C PHE A 127 -3.60 0.62 -20.69
N PRO A 128 -4.72 0.73 -21.45
CA PRO A 128 -6.00 1.10 -20.85
C PRO A 128 -6.69 -0.09 -20.15
N VAL A 129 -6.45 -1.32 -20.61
CA VAL A 129 -6.96 -2.52 -19.94
C VAL A 129 -6.25 -2.67 -18.59
N MET A 130 -4.91 -2.64 -18.58
CA MET A 130 -4.10 -2.71 -17.37
C MET A 130 -4.39 -1.59 -16.38
N LYS A 131 -4.53 -0.34 -16.85
CA LYS A 131 -4.91 0.80 -15.99
C LYS A 131 -6.19 0.52 -15.21
N LYS A 132 -7.19 -0.12 -15.84
CA LYS A 132 -8.45 -0.47 -15.15
C LYS A 132 -8.35 -1.79 -14.38
N SER A 133 -7.49 -2.73 -14.79
CA SER A 133 -7.12 -3.91 -13.99
C SER A 133 -6.47 -3.50 -12.65
N PHE A 134 -5.70 -2.41 -12.62
CA PHE A 134 -5.17 -1.86 -11.36
C PHE A 134 -6.25 -1.33 -10.44
N LEU A 135 -7.30 -0.71 -10.98
CA LEU A 135 -8.42 -0.26 -10.16
C LEU A 135 -9.10 -1.45 -9.45
N TYR A 136 -9.17 -2.62 -10.10
CA TYR A 136 -9.64 -3.83 -9.46
C TYR A 136 -8.73 -4.28 -8.30
N ILE A 137 -7.41 -4.31 -8.50
CA ILE A 137 -6.44 -4.60 -7.41
C ILE A 137 -6.62 -3.62 -6.26
N MET A 138 -6.74 -2.33 -6.55
CA MET A 138 -6.89 -1.30 -5.54
C MET A 138 -8.16 -1.50 -4.72
N ILE A 139 -9.29 -1.83 -5.35
CA ILE A 139 -10.54 -2.12 -4.65
C ILE A 139 -10.35 -3.32 -3.71
N VAL A 140 -9.74 -4.41 -4.21
CA VAL A 140 -9.48 -5.60 -3.39
C VAL A 140 -8.57 -5.30 -2.21
N LEU A 141 -7.48 -4.55 -2.43
CA LEU A 141 -6.58 -4.12 -1.35
C LEU A 141 -7.27 -3.19 -0.35
N SER A 142 -8.17 -2.32 -0.82
CA SER A 142 -8.96 -1.45 0.06
C SER A 142 -9.93 -2.25 0.92
N LEU A 143 -10.54 -3.31 0.37
CA LEU A 143 -11.38 -4.23 1.13
C LEU A 143 -10.56 -5.00 2.18
N ILE A 144 -9.36 -5.45 1.82
CA ILE A 144 -8.43 -6.10 2.76
C ILE A 144 -8.04 -5.12 3.87
N ALA A 145 -7.68 -3.87 3.53
CA ALA A 145 -7.36 -2.82 4.49
C ALA A 145 -8.54 -2.54 5.44
N PHE A 146 -9.77 -2.51 4.92
CA PHE A 146 -10.98 -2.35 5.70
C PHE A 146 -11.15 -3.49 6.71
N VAL A 147 -11.06 -4.75 6.28
CA VAL A 147 -11.26 -5.90 7.16
C VAL A 147 -10.14 -6.00 8.20
N GLN A 148 -8.88 -5.83 7.80
CA GLN A 148 -7.74 -5.87 8.71
C GLN A 148 -7.80 -4.73 9.74
N SER A 149 -8.12 -3.51 9.30
CA SER A 149 -8.24 -2.37 10.21
C SER A 149 -9.39 -2.53 11.20
N LYS A 150 -10.55 -3.03 10.75
CA LYS A 150 -11.67 -3.33 11.64
C LYS A 150 -11.26 -4.31 12.74
N LYS A 151 -10.53 -5.38 12.37
CA LYS A 151 -10.03 -6.37 13.33
C LYS A 151 -9.06 -5.73 14.33
N LEU A 152 -8.04 -5.02 13.84
CA LEU A 152 -7.03 -4.39 14.70
C LEU A 152 -7.60 -3.29 15.61
N ILE A 153 -8.60 -2.53 15.14
CA ILE A 153 -9.29 -1.53 15.98
C ILE A 153 -10.08 -2.23 17.09
N SER A 154 -10.75 -3.35 16.79
CA SER A 154 -11.49 -4.11 17.81
C SER A 154 -10.57 -4.71 18.87
N GLU A 155 -9.32 -5.00 18.50
CA GLU A 155 -8.27 -5.54 19.39
C GLU A 155 -7.43 -4.44 20.06
N ASN A 156 -7.73 -3.15 19.83
CA ASN A 156 -6.93 -2.02 20.30
C ASN A 156 -5.44 -2.09 19.92
N SER A 157 -5.16 -2.62 18.73
CA SER A 157 -3.83 -2.95 18.23
C SER A 157 -3.51 -2.30 16.87
N LEU A 158 -4.34 -1.38 16.38
CA LEU A 158 -4.17 -0.73 15.08
C LEU A 158 -2.81 -0.03 14.94
N PHE A 159 -2.42 0.74 15.95
CA PHE A 159 -1.10 1.32 16.02
C PHE A 159 -0.19 0.42 16.85
N SER A 160 0.96 0.08 16.29
CA SER A 160 2.04 -0.58 17.02
C SER A 160 3.05 0.48 17.53
N PRO A 161 3.84 0.17 18.58
CA PRO A 161 4.93 1.06 19.00
C PRO A 161 5.94 1.34 17.88
N SER A 162 6.16 0.37 16.98
CA SER A 162 7.04 0.52 15.80
C SER A 162 6.48 1.54 14.81
N PHE A 163 5.18 1.48 14.54
CA PHE A 163 4.51 2.45 13.67
C PHE A 163 4.54 3.85 14.27
N VAL A 164 4.20 3.98 15.55
CA VAL A 164 4.22 5.25 16.27
C VAL A 164 5.62 5.85 16.28
N ARG A 165 6.68 5.03 16.41
CA ARG A 165 8.07 5.48 16.30
C ARG A 165 8.37 6.12 14.94
N ILE A 166 7.90 5.52 13.84
CA ILE A 166 8.08 6.06 12.48
C ILE A 166 7.40 7.44 12.37
N LEU A 167 6.18 7.55 12.89
CA LEU A 167 5.41 8.81 12.86
C LEU A 167 6.03 9.93 13.71
N ILE A 168 6.57 9.59 14.88
CA ILE A 168 7.08 10.58 15.85
C ILE A 168 8.51 11.03 15.53
N ARG A 169 9.31 10.22 14.82
CA ARG A 169 10.70 10.54 14.46
C ARG A 169 10.93 11.94 13.86
N PRO A 170 10.19 12.40 12.84
CA PRO A 170 10.38 13.75 12.29
C PRO A 170 10.04 14.85 13.31
N THR A 171 9.03 14.61 14.16
CA THR A 171 8.62 15.53 15.21
C THR A 171 9.69 15.65 16.29
N VAL A 172 10.25 14.54 16.76
CA VAL A 172 11.36 14.52 17.74
C VAL A 172 12.56 15.27 17.20
N MET A 173 12.92 15.07 15.93
CA MET A 173 14.02 15.81 15.30
C MET A 173 13.76 17.32 15.28
N THR A 174 12.52 17.73 15.05
CA THR A 174 12.12 19.15 15.05
C THR A 174 12.14 19.73 16.47
N ILE A 175 11.62 18.99 17.45
CA ILE A 175 11.61 19.38 18.86
C ILE A 175 13.05 19.52 19.39
N ASN A 176 13.94 18.55 19.11
CA ASN A 176 15.36 18.64 19.48
C ASN A 176 16.00 19.94 18.96
N LYS A 177 15.76 20.29 17.70
CA LYS A 177 16.28 21.53 17.10
C LYS A 177 15.69 22.79 17.73
N GLN A 178 14.39 22.79 18.01
CA GLN A 178 13.71 23.94 18.62
C GLN A 178 14.12 24.16 20.07
N LEU A 179 14.22 23.08 20.86
CA LEU A 179 14.70 23.13 22.24
C LEU A 179 16.16 23.57 22.29
N GLY A 180 17.02 23.03 21.42
CA GLY A 180 18.41 23.47 21.31
C GLY A 180 18.52 24.97 20.98
N ALA A 181 17.73 25.46 20.01
CA ALA A 181 17.69 26.87 19.65
C ALA A 181 17.15 27.76 20.79
N GLN A 182 16.09 27.33 21.48
CA GLN A 182 15.50 28.06 22.60
C GLN A 182 16.47 28.15 23.78
N LEU A 183 17.10 27.04 24.16
CA LEU A 183 18.07 27.02 25.26
C LEU A 183 19.33 27.81 24.91
N GLN A 184 19.80 27.76 23.66
CA GLN A 184 20.88 28.63 23.20
C GLN A 184 20.48 30.12 23.24
N SER A 185 19.23 30.45 22.90
CA SER A 185 18.72 31.84 22.91
C SER A 185 18.52 32.38 24.33
N GLN A 186 18.07 31.55 25.27
CA GLN A 186 17.79 31.94 26.66
C GLN A 186 19.05 31.93 27.54
N LEU A 187 19.93 30.93 27.36
CA LEU A 187 21.11 30.75 28.20
C LEU A 187 22.38 31.37 27.59
N GLY A 188 22.35 31.74 26.30
CA GLY A 188 23.41 32.48 25.61
C GLY A 188 24.80 31.88 25.79
N ASN A 189 25.82 32.73 25.96
CA ASN A 189 27.20 32.30 26.22
C ASN A 189 27.41 31.63 27.59
N ARG A 190 26.47 31.77 28.55
CA ARG A 190 26.58 31.12 29.87
C ARG A 190 26.44 29.60 29.77
N PHE A 191 25.65 29.11 28.83
CA PHE A 191 25.49 27.67 28.55
C PHE A 191 26.81 27.02 28.09
N LYS A 192 27.53 27.71 27.18
CA LYS A 192 28.87 27.27 26.73
C LYS A 192 29.95 27.41 27.82
N GLN A 193 29.78 28.34 28.75
CA GLN A 193 30.70 28.61 29.85
C GLN A 193 30.42 27.82 31.13
N THR A 194 29.31 27.07 31.23
CA THR A 194 29.01 26.25 32.42
C THR A 194 30.00 25.08 32.49
N ILE A 195 30.77 25.00 33.57
CA ILE A 195 31.91 24.10 33.76
C ILE A 195 31.41 22.75 34.29
N GLY A 196 30.76 21.95 33.46
CA GLY A 196 30.39 20.58 33.82
C GLY A 196 29.10 20.10 33.16
N THR A 197 29.14 18.88 32.62
CA THR A 197 27.98 18.17 32.03
C THR A 197 26.83 18.02 33.03
N GLN A 198 27.12 17.79 34.31
CA GLN A 198 26.09 17.60 35.35
C GLN A 198 25.28 18.86 35.69
N GLU A 199 25.90 20.05 35.71
CA GLU A 199 25.17 21.30 35.96
C GLU A 199 24.33 21.71 34.76
N ARG A 200 24.83 21.48 33.54
CA ARG A 200 24.08 21.68 32.30
C ARG A 200 22.86 20.77 32.22
N GLU A 201 23.02 19.49 32.55
CA GLU A 201 21.91 18.54 32.63
C GLU A 201 20.83 18.98 33.62
N LYS A 202 21.22 19.49 34.80
CA LYS A 202 20.27 20.00 35.79
C LYS A 202 19.48 21.21 35.29
N ILE A 203 20.15 22.17 34.63
CA ILE A 203 19.49 23.37 34.07
C ILE A 203 18.52 22.97 32.95
N VAL A 204 18.95 22.10 32.03
CA VAL A 204 18.09 21.62 30.93
C VAL A 204 16.88 20.87 31.48
N ARG A 205 17.07 19.97 32.46
CA ARG A 205 15.96 19.23 33.09
C ARG A 205 15.02 20.14 33.86
N PHE A 206 15.53 21.17 34.52
CA PHE A 206 14.71 22.18 35.20
C PHE A 206 13.83 22.95 34.21
N VAL A 207 14.41 23.47 33.12
CA VAL A 207 13.65 24.21 32.08
C VAL A 207 12.61 23.31 31.42
N LEU A 208 12.93 22.04 31.16
CA LEU A 208 11.98 21.07 30.60
C LEU A 208 10.84 20.74 31.57
N ALA A 209 11.14 20.58 32.86
CA ALA A 209 10.13 20.35 33.90
C ALA A 209 9.19 21.54 34.04
N GLU A 210 9.73 22.76 34.11
CA GLU A 210 8.96 23.99 34.20
C GLU A 210 8.10 24.21 32.93
N SER A 211 8.65 23.89 31.76
CA SER A 211 7.90 23.96 30.49
C SER A 211 6.73 22.97 30.46
N ILE A 212 6.93 21.74 30.92
CA ILE A 212 5.88 20.70 30.96
C ILE A 212 4.82 21.03 32.03
N GLU A 213 5.23 21.60 33.16
CA GLU A 213 4.32 22.06 34.19
C GLU A 213 3.45 23.22 33.67
N ALA A 214 4.07 24.23 33.05
CA ALA A 214 3.37 25.36 32.43
C ALA A 214 2.41 24.93 31.31
N MET A 215 2.80 23.96 30.47
CA MET A 215 1.90 23.37 29.46
C MET A 215 0.71 22.61 30.08
N GLY A 216 0.86 22.16 31.32
CA GLY A 216 -0.16 21.47 32.10
C GLY A 216 -1.12 22.39 32.85
N GLU A 217 -0.91 23.70 32.93
CA GLU A 217 -1.72 24.63 33.76
C GLU A 217 -3.16 24.90 33.25
N GLY A 218 -3.65 24.13 32.29
CA GLY A 218 -5.02 24.21 31.78
C GLY A 218 -6.07 23.41 32.59
N GLN A 219 -7.35 23.52 32.18
CA GLN A 219 -8.50 22.86 32.84
C GLN A 219 -8.36 21.34 33.00
N THR A 220 -7.59 20.68 32.12
CA THR A 220 -7.41 19.22 32.12
C THR A 220 -6.18 18.73 32.89
N ARG A 221 -5.28 19.62 33.34
CA ARG A 221 -3.99 19.27 33.96
C ARG A 221 -3.18 18.20 33.21
N GLN A 222 -3.30 18.20 31.88
CA GLN A 222 -2.71 17.19 31.01
C GLN A 222 -1.98 17.84 29.85
N VAL A 223 -0.78 17.34 29.54
CA VAL A 223 0.02 17.73 28.37
C VAL A 223 -0.16 16.65 27.31
N PHE A 224 -0.80 16.99 26.18
CA PHE A 224 -1.16 16.04 25.11
C PHE A 224 -1.89 14.79 25.62
N GLY A 225 -2.72 14.94 26.66
CA GLY A 225 -3.46 13.85 27.30
C GLY A 225 -2.66 13.07 28.36
N PHE A 226 -1.36 13.32 28.54
CA PHE A 226 -0.53 12.71 29.58
C PHE A 226 -0.47 13.60 30.82
N ARG A 227 -0.33 12.99 31.99
CA ARG A 227 -0.07 13.77 33.19
C ARG A 227 1.40 14.23 33.18
N PRO A 228 1.71 15.48 33.55
CA PRO A 228 3.07 16.02 33.58
C PRO A 228 4.10 15.11 34.27
N ASP A 229 3.72 14.49 35.39
CA ASP A 229 4.53 13.58 36.21
C ASP A 229 4.87 12.24 35.53
N THR A 230 4.16 11.88 34.45
CA THR A 230 4.38 10.63 33.71
C THR A 230 5.37 10.77 32.54
N ILE A 231 5.81 11.99 32.23
CA ILE A 231 6.75 12.26 31.15
C ILE A 231 8.18 12.10 31.70
N PRO A 232 8.98 11.12 31.23
CA PRO A 232 10.31 10.82 31.78
C PRO A 232 11.38 11.78 31.26
N ILE A 233 11.30 13.05 31.68
CA ILE A 233 12.22 14.13 31.30
C ILE A 233 13.67 13.80 31.72
N ASP A 234 13.82 13.00 32.77
CA ASP A 234 15.09 12.50 33.30
C ASP A 234 15.90 11.70 32.27
N LYS A 235 15.23 11.11 31.27
CA LYS A 235 15.89 10.36 30.18
C LYS A 235 16.46 11.24 29.05
N THR A 236 16.28 12.56 29.12
CA THR A 236 16.86 13.48 28.14
C THR A 236 18.39 13.41 28.18
N ILE A 237 19.02 13.28 27.01
CA ILE A 237 20.49 13.30 26.88
C ILE A 237 20.92 14.73 26.55
N VAL A 238 21.93 15.21 27.28
CA VAL A 238 22.58 16.51 27.01
C VAL A 238 24.02 16.21 26.60
N TYR A 239 24.36 16.52 25.37
CA TYR A 239 25.70 16.30 24.84
C TYR A 239 26.68 17.39 25.29
N GLU A 240 27.98 17.10 25.29
CA GLU A 240 29.04 18.02 25.73
C GLU A 240 29.08 19.31 24.89
N ASN A 241 28.66 19.23 23.63
CA ASN A 241 28.53 20.35 22.71
C ASN A 241 27.31 21.25 23.00
N GLY A 242 26.44 20.87 23.94
CA GLY A 242 25.22 21.58 24.30
C GLY A 242 23.97 21.16 23.53
N ASP A 243 24.07 20.18 22.63
CA ASP A 243 22.90 19.62 21.95
C ASP A 243 22.05 18.79 22.91
N ILE A 244 20.74 18.81 22.69
CA ILE A 244 19.76 18.11 23.54
C ILE A 244 19.01 17.11 22.70
N ASP A 245 18.94 15.89 23.21
CA ASP A 245 18.19 14.82 22.59
C ASP A 245 17.08 14.31 23.50
N VAL A 246 15.84 14.62 23.10
CA VAL A 246 14.61 14.12 23.73
C VAL A 246 14.09 12.83 23.10
N ALA A 247 14.80 12.23 22.13
CA ALA A 247 14.42 10.95 21.54
C ALA A 247 14.22 9.84 22.59
N PRO A 248 15.09 9.68 23.62
CA PRO A 248 14.88 8.64 24.64
C PRO A 248 13.60 8.82 25.48
N VAL A 249 13.16 10.08 25.65
CA VAL A 249 11.88 10.42 26.31
C VAL A 249 10.72 9.95 25.44
N ALA A 250 10.74 10.29 24.15
CA ALA A 250 9.73 9.86 23.18
C ALA A 250 9.69 8.34 23.05
N GLU A 251 10.84 7.67 23.02
CA GLU A 251 10.95 6.21 22.95
C GLU A 251 10.34 5.51 24.17
N THR A 252 10.56 6.06 25.36
CA THR A 252 9.97 5.52 26.60
C THR A 252 8.46 5.72 26.65
N MET A 253 7.96 6.80 26.04
CA MET A 253 6.54 7.11 25.97
C MET A 253 5.79 6.36 24.86
N LEU A 254 6.49 5.68 23.93
CA LEU A 254 5.87 4.98 22.80
C LEU A 254 4.72 4.05 23.21
N PRO A 255 4.83 3.18 24.24
CA PRO A 255 3.74 2.31 24.64
C PRO A 255 2.49 3.09 25.08
N SER A 256 2.68 4.12 25.92
CA SER A 256 1.59 4.95 26.44
C SER A 256 0.94 5.82 25.35
N ILE A 257 1.73 6.29 24.37
CA ILE A 257 1.23 7.00 23.19
C ILE A 257 0.42 6.05 22.31
N THR A 258 0.94 4.85 22.08
CA THR A 258 0.27 3.82 21.29
C THR A 258 -1.08 3.46 21.89
N GLU A 259 -1.13 3.20 23.20
CA GLU A 259 -2.36 2.87 23.91
C GLU A 259 -3.39 4.00 23.80
N LYS A 260 -2.99 5.25 24.05
CA LYS A 260 -3.89 6.41 23.92
C LYS A 260 -4.41 6.60 22.50
N LEU A 261 -3.55 6.45 21.49
CA LEU A 261 -3.97 6.57 20.09
C LEU A 261 -5.00 5.48 19.73
N ASN A 262 -4.76 4.23 20.15
CA ASN A 262 -5.71 3.14 19.93
C ASN A 262 -7.04 3.39 20.65
N GLN A 263 -7.02 3.83 21.91
CA GLN A 263 -8.24 4.20 22.66
C GLN A 263 -9.04 5.33 21.98
N GLN A 264 -8.36 6.33 21.42
CA GLN A 264 -9.04 7.42 20.72
C GLN A 264 -9.63 6.95 19.38
N VAL A 265 -8.92 6.13 18.62
CA VAL A 265 -9.44 5.57 17.36
C VAL A 265 -10.59 4.60 17.60
N GLN A 266 -10.58 3.86 18.72
CA GLN A 266 -11.68 2.97 19.09
C GLN A 266 -13.02 3.72 19.20
N LYS A 267 -13.03 4.98 19.63
CA LYS A 267 -14.25 5.82 19.66
C LYS A 267 -14.86 6.03 18.28
N TYR A 268 -14.05 5.90 17.22
CA TYR A 268 -14.45 6.04 15.83
C TYR A 268 -14.45 4.70 15.09
N ALA A 269 -14.52 3.57 15.80
CA ALA A 269 -14.40 2.22 15.22
C ALA A 269 -15.36 1.92 14.06
N LEU A 270 -16.51 2.60 13.99
CA LEU A 270 -17.47 2.43 12.90
C LEU A 270 -17.01 3.09 11.58
N ILE A 271 -16.30 4.21 11.64
CA ILE A 271 -15.91 5.02 10.47
C ILE A 271 -14.42 4.87 10.14
N ALA A 272 -13.57 4.67 11.16
CA ALA A 272 -12.12 4.57 11.00
C ALA A 272 -11.66 3.52 9.97
N PRO A 273 -12.24 2.29 9.91
CA PRO A 273 -11.88 1.32 8.87
C PRO A 273 -12.11 1.83 7.43
N PHE A 274 -13.16 2.63 7.20
CA PHE A 274 -13.43 3.22 5.89
C PHE A 274 -12.40 4.28 5.53
N ALA A 275 -12.02 5.14 6.49
CA ALA A 275 -10.99 6.14 6.28
C ALA A 275 -9.63 5.49 5.94
N ILE A 276 -9.28 4.42 6.63
CA ILE A 276 -8.05 3.65 6.36
C ILE A 276 -8.11 2.99 4.98
N ALA A 277 -9.24 2.38 4.61
CA ALA A 277 -9.41 1.78 3.28
C ALA A 277 -9.25 2.83 2.17
N LEU A 278 -9.80 4.03 2.35
CA LEU A 278 -9.63 5.14 1.42
C LEU A 278 -8.17 5.61 1.35
N LEU A 279 -7.48 5.73 2.47
CA LEU A 279 -6.06 6.09 2.50
C LEU A 279 -5.21 5.02 1.79
N ALA A 280 -5.47 3.74 2.04
CA ALA A 280 -4.79 2.64 1.35
C ALA A 280 -5.00 2.75 -0.17
N PHE A 281 -6.23 2.99 -0.62
CA PHE A 281 -6.55 3.24 -2.03
C PHE A 281 -5.70 4.37 -2.61
N LEU A 282 -5.69 5.55 -1.96
CA LEU A 282 -4.97 6.73 -2.43
C LEU A 282 -3.44 6.53 -2.47
N ILE A 283 -2.89 5.87 -1.45
CA ILE A 283 -1.46 5.56 -1.39
C ILE A 283 -1.08 4.62 -2.54
N ILE A 284 -1.82 3.52 -2.71
CA ILE A 284 -1.56 2.52 -3.76
C ILE A 284 -1.72 3.14 -5.16
N GLN A 285 -2.63 4.10 -5.33
CA GLN A 285 -2.85 4.78 -6.61
C GLN A 285 -1.56 5.40 -7.17
N THR A 286 -0.72 5.94 -6.28
CA THR A 286 0.52 6.62 -6.65
C THR A 286 1.53 5.67 -7.30
N PHE A 287 1.46 4.37 -6.97
CA PHE A 287 2.33 3.34 -7.54
C PHE A 287 1.94 2.92 -8.97
N ILE A 288 0.79 3.36 -9.48
CA ILE A 288 0.35 3.04 -10.86
C ILE A 288 1.19 3.79 -11.91
N LEU A 289 1.59 5.03 -11.60
CA LEU A 289 2.34 5.90 -12.50
C LEU A 289 3.68 5.29 -12.96
N PRO A 290 4.57 4.84 -12.07
CA PRO A 290 5.84 4.24 -12.52
C PRO A 290 5.60 2.96 -13.33
N PHE A 291 4.55 2.18 -13.03
CA PHE A 291 4.28 0.95 -13.77
C PHE A 291 3.92 1.19 -15.23
N GLN A 292 3.20 2.26 -15.54
CA GLN A 292 2.88 2.63 -16.92
C GLN A 292 4.12 2.74 -17.82
N LEU A 293 5.24 3.24 -17.27
CA LEU A 293 6.49 3.36 -18.01
C LEU A 293 7.11 1.99 -18.32
N PHE A 294 7.04 1.05 -17.38
CA PHE A 294 7.58 -0.31 -17.55
C PHE A 294 6.71 -1.20 -18.44
N GLU A 295 5.39 -1.03 -18.36
CA GLU A 295 4.42 -1.83 -19.10
C GLU A 295 4.66 -1.76 -20.63
N GLY A 296 4.92 -0.56 -21.15
CA GLY A 296 5.18 -0.37 -22.57
C GLY A 296 6.40 -1.15 -23.08
N PHE A 297 7.39 -1.40 -22.22
CA PHE A 297 8.56 -2.22 -22.54
C PHE A 297 8.22 -3.72 -22.46
N ILE A 298 7.50 -4.14 -21.42
CA ILE A 298 7.07 -5.53 -21.22
C ILE A 298 6.14 -5.99 -22.35
N ALA A 299 5.18 -5.16 -22.74
CA ALA A 299 4.26 -5.44 -23.85
C ALA A 299 4.99 -5.64 -25.19
N LEU A 300 6.02 -4.83 -25.47
CA LEU A 300 6.84 -4.97 -26.67
C LEU A 300 7.62 -6.30 -26.69
N ILE A 301 8.22 -6.68 -25.55
CA ILE A 301 8.91 -7.97 -25.41
C ILE A 301 7.94 -9.12 -25.61
N LEU A 302 6.78 -9.08 -24.97
CA LEU A 302 5.73 -10.11 -25.12
C LEU A 302 5.29 -10.28 -26.57
N PHE A 303 4.98 -9.19 -27.27
CA PHE A 303 4.61 -9.25 -28.68
C PHE A 303 5.74 -9.82 -29.54
N LYS A 304 6.99 -9.42 -29.28
CA LYS A 304 8.16 -9.97 -29.99
C LYS A 304 8.28 -11.48 -29.78
N ILE A 305 8.08 -11.97 -28.56
CA ILE A 305 8.08 -13.40 -28.24
C ILE A 305 6.90 -14.12 -28.91
N LEU A 306 5.70 -13.56 -28.88
CA LEU A 306 4.49 -14.14 -29.49
C LEU A 306 4.58 -14.24 -31.01
N ILE A 307 5.23 -13.26 -31.66
CA ILE A 307 5.52 -13.29 -33.10
C ILE A 307 6.60 -14.33 -33.41
N SER A 308 7.72 -14.31 -32.66
CA SER A 308 8.84 -15.24 -32.85
C SER A 308 8.43 -16.71 -32.64
N SER A 309 7.57 -16.97 -31.66
CA SER A 309 7.04 -18.32 -31.38
C SER A 309 5.93 -18.77 -32.34
N GLY A 310 5.55 -17.95 -33.32
CA GLY A 310 4.46 -18.25 -34.26
C GLY A 310 3.09 -18.36 -33.60
N PHE A 311 2.93 -17.80 -32.40
CA PHE A 311 1.63 -17.74 -31.71
C PHE A 311 0.70 -16.73 -32.39
N ILE A 312 1.26 -15.62 -32.87
CA ILE A 312 0.58 -14.62 -33.70
C ILE A 312 1.23 -14.62 -35.08
N LYS A 313 0.45 -14.88 -36.14
CA LYS A 313 0.89 -14.68 -37.52
C LYS A 313 0.48 -13.28 -37.97
N ILE A 314 1.44 -12.50 -38.42
CA ILE A 314 1.17 -11.22 -39.09
C ILE A 314 0.79 -11.54 -40.53
N SER A 315 -0.49 -11.42 -40.88
CA SER A 315 -0.88 -11.31 -42.29
C SER A 315 -0.92 -9.83 -42.66
N LYS A 316 -0.34 -9.49 -43.82
CA LYS A 316 -0.58 -8.19 -44.43
C LYS A 316 -1.92 -8.28 -45.13
N GLU A 317 -2.93 -7.58 -44.64
CA GLU A 317 -4.12 -7.29 -45.43
C GLU A 317 -3.84 -6.05 -46.28
N THR A 318 -3.91 -6.21 -47.60
CA THR A 318 -4.02 -5.08 -48.53
C THR A 318 -5.42 -4.51 -48.38
N ILE A 319 -5.55 -3.44 -47.61
CA ILE A 319 -6.77 -2.65 -47.54
C ILE A 319 -6.75 -1.70 -48.75
N GLU A 320 -7.65 -1.90 -49.70
CA GLU A 320 -7.90 -0.91 -50.74
C GLU A 320 -8.48 0.33 -50.07
N ILE A 321 -7.66 1.37 -49.94
CA ILE A 321 -8.12 2.68 -49.52
C ILE A 321 -8.81 3.27 -50.75
N GLU A 322 -10.15 3.25 -50.78
CA GLU A 322 -10.91 4.15 -51.66
C GLU A 322 -10.49 5.58 -51.30
N LYS A 323 -9.56 6.14 -52.08
CA LYS A 323 -9.31 7.57 -52.08
C LYS A 323 -10.56 8.20 -52.67
N ILE A 324 -11.38 8.81 -51.81
CA ILE A 324 -12.35 9.81 -52.26
C ILE A 324 -11.51 10.92 -52.89
N ALA A 325 -11.48 10.94 -54.23
CA ALA A 325 -10.91 12.04 -54.98
C ALA A 325 -11.79 13.27 -54.71
N LEU A 326 -11.18 14.30 -54.11
CA LEU A 326 -11.77 15.62 -53.94
C LEU A 326 -11.74 16.38 -55.26
#